data_AF-A0A2R6HRE9-F1
#
_entry.id   AF-A0A2R6HRE9-F1
#
_cell.length_a   1.000
_cell.length_b   1.000
_cell.length_c   1.000
_cell.angle_alpha   90.00
_cell.angle_beta   90.00
_cell.angle_gamma   90.00
#
_symmetry.space_group_name_H-M   'P 1'
#
loop_
_entity.id
_entity.type
_entity.pdbx_description
1 polymer ?
#
loop_
_entity_poly.entity_id
_entity_poly.type
_entity_poly.pdbx_seq_one_letter_code
_entity_poly.pdbx_strand_id
1 'polypeptide(L)'
;MNNTARPRTTPKEIQIARGQSISNSNSTILAFHNTSIKYSWCAHGHLYSEQVDKRVTPSIQLGLLPLGGEVLRIVLAAALGMFLGLEREWSQKSAGIRTFALVSLLGAVFTLVESEILLVIGGLLVIVQGVLLAAEGLRDEEEGLSLTTSVSMLVAYGVGALVMQQYILEGVAVAILSSLLLVLKRELHRFAWGLSRAELRSASEFAILAFVVYPLLPADPVPVSVADMALELELRVVWLMVVTVAGIGIINYAIVQNYGSRGIAVTGFFGGLASSTAVVGTMLDHVSQRPAAASYAVAAILLADAAMALRNLLIAIAFTLERGILFEAVVPLGAVVLGSIAVASYTADWSQTVEIDLESPFSLKNALGFGAIFLIVLVASTVGKAQFGTGGLYLTAVLSGLASSGAATTSAVLLYRGGVVGSDTATIAILLATAASIVVKAALTLASPDRSFAFRVTMWSLILLAGASAVTVAATL
;
A
#
# COMPACT_ATOMS: atom_id res chain seq x y z
N MET A 1 21.45 -52.21 75.33
CA MET A 1 21.80 -51.41 74.15
C MET A 1 20.56 -50.62 73.75
N ASN A 2 20.74 -49.30 73.68
CA ASN A 2 19.75 -48.22 73.59
C ASN A 2 18.67 -48.40 72.51
N ASN A 3 17.38 -48.14 72.81
CA ASN A 3 16.68 -46.83 72.78
C ASN A 3 16.58 -46.28 71.34
N THR A 4 15.45 -45.88 70.74
CA THR A 4 14.12 -45.42 71.19
C THR A 4 13.29 -45.23 69.91
N ALA A 5 12.09 -45.77 69.78
CA ALA A 5 10.79 -45.09 70.00
C ALA A 5 10.18 -44.39 68.74
N ARG A 6 9.01 -44.93 68.33
CA ARG A 6 7.83 -44.28 67.70
C ARG A 6 7.42 -42.99 68.46
N PRO A 7 6.63 -42.01 67.92
CA PRO A 7 5.22 -42.17 67.48
C PRO A 7 4.77 -41.34 66.24
N ARG A 8 3.67 -41.65 65.50
CA ARG A 8 2.22 -41.60 65.86
C ARG A 8 1.80 -40.12 66.07
N THR A 9 0.75 -39.53 65.47
CA THR A 9 -0.68 -39.90 65.50
C THR A 9 -1.55 -38.99 64.61
N THR A 10 -2.41 -39.58 63.77
CA THR A 10 -3.79 -39.11 63.43
C THR A 10 -4.67 -39.04 64.70
N PRO A 11 -5.85 -38.36 64.84
CA PRO A 11 -7.05 -38.62 63.98
C PRO A 11 -8.22 -37.56 63.95
N LYS A 12 -9.21 -37.83 63.06
CA LYS A 12 -10.68 -37.61 63.14
C LYS A 12 -11.28 -36.21 63.48
N GLU A 13 -12.19 -35.72 62.62
CA GLU A 13 -13.66 -35.54 62.86
C GLU A 13 -14.34 -34.93 61.60
N ILE A 14 -15.41 -35.52 61.03
CA ILE A 14 -16.85 -35.15 61.18
C ILE A 14 -17.10 -33.69 60.68
N GLN A 15 -17.89 -33.36 59.63
CA GLN A 15 -19.35 -33.47 59.52
C GLN A 15 -19.85 -32.99 58.14
N ILE A 16 -21.00 -33.50 57.70
CA ILE A 16 -21.81 -33.04 56.56
C ILE A 16 -22.69 -31.87 57.02
N ALA A 17 -22.77 -30.75 56.28
CA ALA A 17 -23.95 -29.86 56.25
C ALA A 17 -23.95 -28.85 55.07
N ARG A 18 -24.92 -29.07 54.17
CA ARG A 18 -25.80 -28.14 53.40
C ARG A 18 -25.51 -26.62 53.35
N GLY A 19 -25.72 -26.06 52.15
CA GLY A 19 -26.27 -24.70 51.92
C GLY A 19 -25.72 -24.02 50.67
N GLN A 20 -26.30 -24.24 49.48
CA GLN A 20 -27.16 -23.27 48.76
C GLN A 20 -26.50 -21.89 48.50
N SER A 21 -26.13 -21.62 47.24
CA SER A 21 -26.87 -20.74 46.30
C SER A 21 -26.07 -19.43 46.15
N ILE A 22 -25.78 -18.81 45.00
CA ILE A 22 -26.54 -18.58 43.77
C ILE A 22 -25.52 -18.43 42.63
N SER A 23 -25.70 -19.19 41.56
CA SER A 23 -25.10 -18.94 40.24
C SER A 23 -25.90 -17.81 39.59
N ASN A 24 -25.24 -16.73 39.15
CA ASN A 24 -25.89 -15.73 38.31
C ASN A 24 -25.15 -15.58 36.98
N SER A 25 -25.83 -16.11 35.97
CA SER A 25 -25.79 -15.90 34.53
C SER A 25 -24.97 -14.71 34.02
N ASN A 26 -23.94 -15.01 33.22
CA ASN A 26 -23.42 -14.13 32.19
C ASN A 26 -24.36 -14.15 30.98
N SER A 27 -24.93 -12.99 30.61
CA SER A 27 -25.44 -12.76 29.25
C SER A 27 -25.24 -11.30 28.86
N THR A 28 -24.13 -11.08 28.18
CA THR A 28 -23.82 -10.15 27.08
C THR A 28 -24.97 -9.31 26.51
N ILE A 29 -24.86 -7.97 26.53
CA ILE A 29 -25.30 -7.06 25.43
C ILE A 29 -24.31 -5.88 25.37
N LEU A 30 -23.54 -5.80 24.28
CA LEU A 30 -22.65 -4.70 23.92
C LEU A 30 -23.41 -3.74 22.98
N ALA A 31 -23.55 -2.48 23.37
CA ALA A 31 -24.00 -1.40 22.50
C ALA A 31 -22.83 -0.42 22.27
N PHE A 32 -22.39 -0.30 21.02
CA PHE A 32 -21.42 0.71 20.58
C PHE A 32 -22.14 2.05 20.42
N HIS A 33 -21.59 3.12 21.02
CA HIS A 33 -21.97 4.48 20.66
C HIS A 33 -20.78 5.32 20.22
N ASN A 34 -21.01 5.97 19.09
CA ASN A 34 -20.20 6.89 18.32
C ASN A 34 -20.03 8.22 19.07
N THR A 35 -18.89 8.90 18.99
CA THR A 35 -18.83 10.32 19.38
C THR A 35 -17.78 11.11 18.60
N SER A 36 -18.30 12.06 17.81
CA SER A 36 -17.60 13.08 17.04
C SER A 36 -16.84 14.08 17.91
N ILE A 37 -15.69 14.55 17.40
CA ILE A 37 -14.88 15.62 18.01
C ILE A 37 -15.21 16.95 17.33
N LYS A 38 -15.67 17.94 18.11
CA LYS A 38 -15.70 19.36 17.72
C LYS A 38 -14.60 20.09 18.49
N TYR A 39 -13.76 20.83 17.78
CA TYR A 39 -12.81 21.77 18.37
C TYR A 39 -13.40 23.17 18.38
N SER A 40 -13.39 23.84 19.54
CA SER A 40 -13.63 25.27 19.67
C SER A 40 -12.54 25.87 20.56
N TRP A 41 -11.84 26.87 20.04
CA TRP A 41 -10.83 27.66 20.74
C TRP A 41 -11.50 28.89 21.36
N CYS A 42 -11.35 29.10 22.67
CA CYS A 42 -11.53 30.41 23.28
C CYS A 42 -10.64 30.56 24.52
N ALA A 43 -9.96 31.71 24.60
CA ALA A 43 -8.99 32.09 25.61
C ALA A 43 -9.64 32.72 26.85
N HIS A 44 -9.20 32.33 28.05
CA HIS A 44 -8.77 33.18 29.18
C HIS A 44 -8.56 32.33 30.43
N GLY A 45 -7.51 32.64 31.20
CA GLY A 45 -7.04 31.83 32.31
C GLY A 45 -7.92 31.87 33.56
N HIS A 46 -7.87 30.78 34.33
CA HIS A 46 -7.72 30.77 35.79
C HIS A 46 -7.48 29.32 36.24
N LEU A 47 -6.62 29.17 37.25
CA LEU A 47 -6.23 27.94 37.93
C LEU A 47 -7.41 26.98 38.21
N TYR A 48 -7.34 25.75 37.72
CA TYR A 48 -7.82 24.54 38.40
C TYR A 48 -7.02 23.33 37.90
N SER A 49 -6.53 22.52 38.84
CA SER A 49 -5.89 21.23 38.60
C SER A 49 -6.90 20.26 38.01
N GLU A 50 -6.80 19.95 36.73
CA GLU A 50 -7.56 18.88 36.10
C GLU A 50 -6.64 17.67 35.91
N GLN A 51 -6.85 16.64 36.74
CA GLN A 51 -6.35 15.30 36.50
C GLN A 51 -6.91 14.84 35.15
N VAL A 52 -6.06 14.84 34.13
CA VAL A 52 -6.36 14.21 32.85
C VAL A 52 -6.40 12.70 33.07
N ASP A 53 -7.61 12.18 33.22
CA ASP A 53 -7.94 10.76 33.19
C ASP A 53 -7.49 10.18 31.84
N LYS A 54 -6.30 9.56 31.85
CA LYS A 54 -5.74 8.84 30.70
C LYS A 54 -6.53 7.55 30.53
N ARG A 55 -7.53 7.62 29.65
CA ARG A 55 -8.35 6.48 29.21
C ARG A 55 -7.50 5.24 28.92
N VAL A 56 -7.89 4.18 29.62
CA VAL A 56 -7.68 2.76 29.39
C VAL A 56 -7.30 2.42 27.95
N THR A 57 -6.01 2.23 27.70
CA THR A 57 -5.53 1.31 26.67
C THR A 57 -5.63 -0.12 27.22
N PRO A 58 -6.02 -1.12 26.41
CA PRO A 58 -5.97 -2.51 26.84
C PRO A 58 -4.49 -2.87 27.01
N SER A 59 -4.03 -2.86 28.26
CA SER A 59 -2.71 -3.32 28.61
C SER A 59 -2.64 -4.80 28.26
N ILE A 60 -1.82 -5.13 27.26
CA ILE A 60 -1.35 -6.49 27.06
C ILE A 60 -0.52 -6.81 28.31
N GLN A 61 -1.17 -7.38 29.31
CA GLN A 61 -0.51 -7.92 30.48
C GLN A 61 0.30 -9.12 30.00
N LEU A 62 1.56 -8.87 29.67
CA LEU A 62 2.57 -9.93 29.57
C LEU A 62 2.74 -10.50 30.98
N GLY A 63 1.90 -11.47 31.31
CA GLY A 63 1.90 -12.13 32.61
C GLY A 63 3.10 -13.06 32.72
N LEU A 64 4.27 -12.52 33.08
CA LEU A 64 5.44 -13.29 33.51
C LEU A 64 6.22 -12.47 34.57
N LEU A 65 6.18 -13.00 35.81
CA LEU A 65 6.91 -12.63 37.04
C LEU A 65 6.39 -11.45 37.90
N PRO A 66 6.49 -11.54 39.25
CA PRO A 66 6.13 -10.48 40.21
C PRO A 66 7.19 -9.37 40.27
N LEU A 67 7.81 -9.05 39.13
CA LEU A 67 8.73 -7.92 39.00
C LEU A 67 7.88 -6.67 38.74
N GLY A 68 8.12 -5.59 39.48
CA GLY A 68 7.37 -4.34 39.30
C GLY A 68 7.38 -3.86 37.85
N GLY A 69 6.31 -3.17 37.42
CA GLY A 69 6.17 -2.71 36.02
C GLY A 69 7.34 -1.85 35.52
N GLU A 70 8.02 -1.15 36.43
CA GLU A 70 9.23 -0.38 36.13
C GLU A 70 10.44 -1.27 35.81
N VAL A 71 10.65 -2.35 36.56
CA VAL A 71 11.75 -3.31 36.31
C VAL A 71 11.59 -3.94 34.93
N LEU A 72 10.37 -4.31 34.57
CA LEU A 72 10.08 -4.84 33.23
C LEU A 72 10.41 -3.81 32.13
N ARG A 73 10.05 -2.54 32.33
CA ARG A 73 10.35 -1.46 31.37
C ARG A 73 11.85 -1.19 31.25
N ILE A 74 12.61 -1.26 32.34
CA ILE A 74 14.08 -1.16 32.32
C ILE A 74 14.69 -2.31 31.52
N VAL A 75 14.25 -3.54 31.79
CA VAL A 75 14.70 -4.73 31.04
C VAL A 75 14.35 -4.61 29.55
N LEU A 76 13.15 -4.13 29.24
CA LEU A 76 12.70 -3.92 27.87
C LEU A 76 13.50 -2.83 27.16
N ALA A 77 13.76 -1.69 27.82
CA ALA A 77 14.61 -0.63 27.29
C ALA A 77 16.02 -1.15 26.98
N ALA A 78 16.63 -1.93 27.90
CA ALA A 78 17.91 -2.56 27.66
C ALA A 78 17.87 -3.52 26.45
N ALA A 79 16.84 -4.36 26.36
CA ALA A 79 16.68 -5.31 25.27
C ALA A 79 16.51 -4.61 23.91
N LEU A 80 15.71 -3.54 23.82
CA LEU A 80 15.55 -2.76 22.60
C LEU A 80 16.82 -2.00 22.23
N GLY A 81 17.56 -1.47 23.22
CA GLY A 81 18.88 -0.90 23.01
C GLY A 81 19.87 -1.93 22.45
N MET A 82 19.94 -3.12 23.05
CA MET A 82 20.77 -4.22 22.52
C MET A 82 20.37 -4.57 21.09
N PHE A 83 19.07 -4.70 20.81
CA PHE A 83 18.56 -5.00 19.47
C PHE A 83 19.02 -3.98 18.42
N LEU A 84 18.98 -2.69 18.76
CA LEU A 84 19.43 -1.62 17.87
C LEU A 84 20.97 -1.63 17.69
N GLY A 85 21.71 -2.01 18.73
CA GLY A 85 23.18 -2.13 18.69
C GLY A 85 23.71 -3.40 17.99
N LEU A 86 22.88 -4.44 17.80
CA LEU A 86 23.28 -5.69 17.12
C LEU A 86 23.80 -5.44 15.70
N GLU A 87 23.08 -4.64 14.92
CA GLU A 87 23.49 -4.36 13.56
C GLU A 87 24.77 -3.51 13.54
N ARG A 88 24.95 -2.59 14.49
CA ARG A 88 26.15 -1.75 14.57
C ARG A 88 27.41 -2.59 14.88
N GLU A 89 27.29 -3.55 15.80
CA GLU A 89 28.36 -4.52 16.11
C GLU A 89 28.66 -5.41 14.90
N TRP A 90 27.62 -5.91 14.22
CA TRP A 90 27.78 -6.75 13.02
C TRP A 90 28.47 -6.01 11.87
N SER A 91 28.16 -4.72 11.71
CA SER A 91 28.79 -3.80 10.77
C SER A 91 30.17 -3.29 11.22
N GLN A 92 30.75 -3.89 12.27
CA GLN A 92 32.07 -3.56 12.86
C GLN A 92 32.23 -2.06 13.17
N LYS A 93 31.20 -1.44 13.75
CA LYS A 93 31.26 -0.05 14.19
C LYS A 93 31.67 0.08 15.65
N SER A 94 32.35 1.17 15.97
CA SER A 94 32.91 1.46 17.31
C SER A 94 31.90 1.46 18.46
N ALA A 95 30.62 1.76 18.20
CA ALA A 95 29.54 1.64 19.16
C ALA A 95 28.66 0.42 18.83
N GLY A 96 28.77 -0.61 19.66
CA GLY A 96 28.08 -1.88 19.48
C GLY A 96 26.97 -2.16 20.49
N ILE A 97 26.65 -3.44 20.71
CA ILE A 97 25.47 -3.88 21.47
C ILE A 97 25.46 -3.31 22.90
N ARG A 98 26.61 -3.31 23.57
CA ARG A 98 26.75 -2.84 24.95
C ARG A 98 26.52 -1.34 25.06
N THR A 99 27.07 -0.55 24.14
CA THR A 99 26.94 0.91 24.14
C THR A 99 25.47 1.30 23.98
N PHE A 100 24.76 0.70 23.02
CA PHE A 100 23.36 1.00 22.78
C PHE A 100 22.44 0.55 23.92
N ALA A 101 22.72 -0.59 24.54
CA ALA A 101 22.00 -1.04 25.73
C ALA A 101 22.15 -0.04 26.89
N LEU A 102 23.37 0.42 27.16
CA LEU A 102 23.65 1.39 28.22
C LEU A 102 23.04 2.76 27.92
N VAL A 103 23.08 3.22 26.67
CA VAL A 103 22.47 4.48 26.26
C VAL A 103 20.94 4.44 26.41
N SER A 104 20.32 3.33 26.04
CA SER A 104 18.86 3.14 26.24
C SER A 104 18.51 3.05 27.72
N LEU A 105 19.29 2.31 28.52
CA LEU A 105 19.14 2.27 29.97
C LEU A 105 19.28 3.66 30.60
N LEU A 106 20.20 4.49 30.13
CA LEU A 106 20.39 5.85 30.62
C LEU A 106 19.12 6.69 30.40
N GLY A 107 18.54 6.63 29.20
CA GLY A 107 17.28 7.32 28.90
C GLY A 107 16.12 6.81 29.75
N ALA A 108 16.07 5.51 30.01
CA ALA A 108 15.08 4.92 30.91
C ALA A 108 15.25 5.42 32.36
N VAL A 109 16.46 5.36 32.91
CA VAL A 109 16.74 5.78 34.30
C VAL A 109 16.45 7.26 34.51
N PHE A 110 16.86 8.13 33.59
CA PHE A 110 16.59 9.56 33.72
C PHE A 110 15.11 9.91 33.58
N THR A 111 14.36 9.12 32.82
CA THR A 111 12.89 9.23 32.77
C THR A 111 12.26 8.78 34.06
N LEU A 112 12.75 7.68 34.66
CA LEU A 112 12.23 7.13 35.91
C LEU A 112 12.38 8.09 37.10
N VAL A 113 13.45 8.89 37.12
CA VAL A 113 13.69 9.89 38.18
C VAL A 113 12.81 11.14 38.00
N GLU A 114 12.01 11.20 36.93
CA GLU A 114 11.08 12.31 36.61
C GLU A 114 11.78 13.69 36.56
N SER A 115 13.07 13.72 36.20
CA SER A 115 13.86 14.95 36.13
C SER A 115 14.11 15.35 34.69
N GLU A 116 13.43 16.39 34.24
CA GLU A 116 13.62 16.98 32.91
C GLU A 116 15.07 17.43 32.68
N ILE A 117 15.73 17.96 33.72
CA ILE A 117 17.12 18.41 33.65
C ILE A 117 18.06 17.24 33.38
N LEU A 118 17.91 16.12 34.10
CA LEU A 118 18.73 14.93 33.87
C LEU A 118 18.49 14.34 32.48
N LEU A 119 17.24 14.37 31.99
CA LEU A 119 16.91 13.94 30.64
C LEU A 119 17.61 14.78 29.56
N VAL A 120 17.63 16.10 29.72
CA VAL A 120 18.33 17.00 28.79
C VAL A 120 19.84 16.81 28.86
N ILE A 121 20.41 16.72 30.07
CA ILE A 121 21.85 16.48 30.26
C ILE A 121 22.27 15.12 29.67
N GLY A 122 21.46 14.08 29.87
CA GLY A 122 21.69 12.76 29.29
C GLY A 122 21.68 12.78 27.77
N GLY A 123 20.68 13.45 27.17
CA GLY A 123 20.63 13.66 25.73
C GLY A 123 21.86 14.41 25.20
N LEU A 124 22.29 15.47 25.89
CA LEU A 124 23.49 16.24 25.53
C LEU A 124 24.75 15.37 25.63
N LEU A 125 24.88 14.55 26.67
CA LEU A 125 26.00 13.61 26.82
C LEU A 125 26.06 12.62 25.66
N VAL A 126 24.92 12.06 25.25
CA VAL A 126 24.83 11.14 24.10
C VAL A 126 25.22 11.85 22.80
N ILE A 127 24.79 13.10 22.60
CA ILE A 127 25.20 13.91 21.45
C ILE A 127 26.71 14.14 21.46
N VAL A 128 27.29 14.52 22.60
CA VAL A 128 28.75 14.73 22.75
C VAL A 128 29.51 13.45 22.45
N GLN A 129 29.12 12.31 23.02
CA GLN A 129 29.74 11.02 22.68
C GLN A 129 29.62 10.70 21.18
N GLY A 130 28.44 10.93 20.60
CA GLY A 130 28.19 10.71 19.19
C GLY A 130 29.10 11.58 18.30
N VAL A 131 29.33 12.84 18.67
CA VAL A 131 30.24 13.75 17.95
C VAL A 131 31.70 13.29 18.10
N LEU A 132 32.11 12.85 19.28
CA LEU A 132 33.47 12.33 19.50
C LEU A 132 33.74 11.09 18.63
N LEU A 133 32.78 10.14 18.59
CA LEU A 133 32.87 8.95 17.74
C LEU A 133 32.86 9.30 16.24
N ALA A 134 32.10 10.31 15.83
CA ALA A 134 32.09 10.80 14.45
C ALA A 134 33.41 11.47 14.07
N ALA A 135 34.02 12.22 15.00
CA ALA A 135 35.31 12.88 14.80
C ALA A 135 36.48 11.89 14.79
N GLU A 136 36.39 10.80 15.56
CA GLU A 136 37.36 9.72 15.54
C GLU A 136 37.30 8.93 14.23
N GLY A 137 36.10 8.61 13.74
CA GLY A 137 35.91 7.97 12.42
C GLY A 137 36.36 8.82 11.22
N LEU A 138 36.53 10.14 11.39
CA LEU A 138 37.15 11.01 10.38
C LEU A 138 38.66 10.84 10.27
N ARG A 139 39.32 10.31 11.32
CA ARG A 139 40.77 10.08 11.34
C ARG A 139 41.15 8.72 10.78
N ASP A 140 40.17 7.83 10.65
CA ASP A 140 40.33 6.51 10.08
C ASP A 140 39.81 6.51 8.63
N GLU A 141 40.72 6.38 7.66
CA GLU A 141 40.40 6.41 6.23
C GLU A 141 39.50 5.24 5.81
N GLU A 142 39.47 4.14 6.58
CA GLU A 142 38.66 2.95 6.28
C GLU A 142 37.22 3.05 6.83
N GLU A 143 36.99 3.76 7.95
CA GLU A 143 35.68 3.80 8.61
C GLU A 143 34.76 4.92 8.12
N GLY A 144 35.34 6.07 7.73
CA GLY A 144 34.63 7.27 7.32
C GLY A 144 33.71 7.88 8.40
N LEU A 145 32.94 8.91 8.02
CA LEU A 145 32.01 9.61 8.92
C LEU A 145 30.94 8.67 9.50
N SER A 146 30.99 8.41 10.81
CA SER A 146 30.03 7.57 11.54
C SER A 146 28.75 8.32 11.98
N LEU A 147 28.28 9.30 11.18
CA LEU A 147 27.11 10.14 11.50
C LEU A 147 25.86 9.31 11.84
N THR A 148 25.63 8.20 11.13
CA THR A 148 24.51 7.31 11.41
C THR A 148 24.60 6.66 12.79
N THR A 149 25.81 6.38 13.29
CA THR A 149 26.05 5.82 14.63
C THR A 149 25.65 6.83 15.70
N SER A 150 26.11 8.09 15.56
CA SER A 150 25.76 9.19 16.48
C SER A 150 24.25 9.40 16.59
N VAL A 151 23.54 9.43 15.45
CA VAL A 151 22.07 9.57 15.42
C VAL A 151 21.40 8.34 16.03
N SER A 152 21.86 7.13 15.71
CA SER A 152 21.26 5.91 16.25
C SER A 152 21.45 5.77 17.77
N MET A 153 22.53 6.29 18.35
CA MET A 153 22.68 6.36 19.81
C MET A 153 21.64 7.29 20.43
N LEU A 154 21.37 8.45 19.81
CA LEU A 154 20.32 9.35 20.27
C LEU A 154 18.92 8.70 20.17
N VAL A 155 18.68 7.93 19.11
CA VAL A 155 17.46 7.13 18.98
C VAL A 155 17.37 6.09 20.10
N ALA A 156 18.45 5.37 20.42
CA ALA A 156 18.45 4.38 21.50
C ALA A 156 18.13 5.01 22.88
N TYR A 157 18.66 6.21 23.13
CA TYR A 157 18.34 7.01 24.32
C TYR A 157 16.84 7.36 24.37
N GLY A 158 16.29 7.84 23.24
CA GLY A 158 14.86 8.15 23.10
C GLY A 158 13.96 6.92 23.28
N VAL A 159 14.35 5.76 22.74
CA VAL A 159 13.63 4.49 22.93
C VAL A 159 13.53 4.14 24.42
N GLY A 160 14.63 4.29 25.17
CA GLY A 160 14.64 4.04 26.61
C GLY A 160 13.69 4.97 27.36
N ALA A 161 13.67 6.25 26.98
CA ALA A 161 12.76 7.23 27.56
C ALA A 161 11.28 6.94 27.23
N LEU A 162 10.96 6.60 25.98
CA LEU A 162 9.60 6.26 25.55
C LEU A 162 9.04 5.05 26.31
N VAL A 163 9.84 3.99 26.44
CA VAL A 163 9.43 2.76 27.15
C VAL A 163 9.12 3.06 28.61
N MET A 164 9.93 3.89 29.28
CA MET A 164 9.67 4.27 30.67
C MET A 164 8.45 5.17 30.84
N GLN A 165 8.16 6.04 29.87
CA GLN A 165 6.93 6.85 29.81
C GLN A 165 5.67 6.08 29.42
N GLN A 166 5.73 4.74 29.37
CA GLN A 166 4.61 3.84 29.03
C GLN A 166 4.22 3.84 27.54
N TYR A 167 4.97 4.53 26.68
CA TYR A 167 4.84 4.47 25.21
C TYR A 167 5.59 3.25 24.65
N ILE A 168 5.22 2.06 25.13
CA ILE A 168 5.93 0.81 24.81
C ILE A 168 5.82 0.50 23.32
N LEU A 169 4.62 0.66 22.72
CA LEU A 169 4.40 0.34 21.31
C LEU A 169 5.21 1.27 20.40
N GLU A 170 5.24 2.56 20.73
CA GLU A 170 5.99 3.58 20.02
C GLU A 170 7.50 3.36 20.17
N GLY A 171 7.97 3.05 21.39
CA GLY A 171 9.39 2.73 21.63
C GLY A 171 9.85 1.48 20.86
N VAL A 172 9.03 0.42 20.84
CA VAL A 172 9.29 -0.79 20.05
C VAL A 172 9.28 -0.47 18.55
N ALA A 173 8.29 0.29 18.06
CA ALA A 173 8.19 0.66 16.66
C ALA A 173 9.41 1.48 16.21
N VAL A 174 9.82 2.48 16.99
CA VAL A 174 11.01 3.29 16.72
C VAL A 174 12.27 2.41 16.71
N ALA A 175 12.44 1.51 17.69
CA ALA A 175 13.60 0.62 17.74
C ALA A 175 13.67 -0.32 16.53
N ILE A 176 12.54 -0.96 16.16
CA ILE A 176 12.47 -1.88 15.03
C ILE A 176 12.67 -1.15 13.70
N LEU A 177 11.97 -0.04 13.47
CA LEU A 177 12.10 0.74 12.22
C LEU A 177 13.51 1.29 12.06
N SER A 178 14.11 1.79 13.14
CA SER A 178 15.49 2.29 13.09
C SER A 178 16.47 1.16 12.81
N SER A 179 16.35 0.01 13.49
CA SER A 179 17.18 -1.16 13.21
C SER A 179 17.02 -1.64 11.75
N LEU A 180 15.79 -1.67 11.22
CA LEU A 180 15.53 -2.02 9.83
C LEU A 180 16.23 -1.06 8.85
N LEU A 181 16.17 0.25 9.08
CA LEU A 181 16.88 1.23 8.25
C LEU A 181 18.39 1.03 8.30
N LEU A 182 18.93 0.66 9.46
CA LEU A 182 20.35 0.40 9.63
C LEU A 182 20.79 -0.86 8.90
N VAL A 183 20.02 -1.96 9.00
CA VAL A 183 20.27 -3.22 8.29
C VAL A 183 20.19 -3.04 6.77
N LEU A 184 19.19 -2.32 6.28
CA LEU A 184 18.97 -2.10 4.84
C LEU A 184 19.84 -0.98 4.25
N LYS A 185 20.83 -0.46 4.98
CA LYS A 185 21.67 0.67 4.51
C LYS A 185 22.27 0.41 3.12
N ARG A 186 22.83 -0.78 2.87
CA ARG A 186 23.50 -1.11 1.61
C ARG A 186 22.51 -1.22 0.45
N GLU A 187 21.35 -1.80 0.71
CA GLU A 187 20.26 -2.00 -0.24
C GLU A 187 19.65 -0.64 -0.61
N LEU A 188 19.36 0.21 0.37
CA LEU A 188 18.86 1.57 0.16
C LEU A 188 19.85 2.41 -0.65
N HIS A 189 21.15 2.28 -0.38
CA HIS A 189 22.17 3.01 -1.11
C HIS A 189 22.31 2.55 -2.56
N ARG A 190 22.32 1.23 -2.79
CA ARG A 190 22.35 0.63 -4.13
C ARG A 190 21.10 0.98 -4.92
N PHE A 191 19.93 0.96 -4.27
CA PHE A 191 18.67 1.39 -4.86
C PHE A 191 18.73 2.86 -5.26
N ALA A 192 19.17 3.74 -4.36
CA ALA A 192 19.29 5.17 -4.63
C ALA A 192 20.26 5.49 -5.78
N TRP A 193 21.37 4.76 -5.89
CA TRP A 193 22.32 4.91 -6.99
C TRP A 193 21.90 4.23 -8.30
N GLY A 194 20.99 3.26 -8.23
CA GLY A 194 20.42 2.60 -9.41
C GLY A 194 19.38 3.45 -10.13
N LEU A 195 18.85 4.49 -9.48
CA LEU A 195 17.85 5.39 -10.06
C LEU A 195 18.51 6.49 -10.90
N SER A 196 18.03 6.65 -12.13
CA SER A 196 18.31 7.81 -12.96
C SER A 196 17.71 9.09 -12.38
N ARG A 197 18.23 10.25 -12.83
CA ARG A 197 17.67 11.56 -12.45
C ARG A 197 16.21 11.71 -12.83
N ALA A 198 15.80 11.12 -13.96
CA ALA A 198 14.42 11.15 -14.42
C ALA A 198 13.53 10.37 -13.45
N GLU A 199 13.91 9.13 -13.09
CA GLU A 199 13.15 8.30 -12.15
C GLU A 199 13.06 8.92 -10.75
N LEU A 200 14.15 9.48 -10.23
CA LEU A 200 14.13 10.16 -8.93
C LEU A 200 13.17 11.36 -8.93
N ARG A 201 13.17 12.14 -10.02
CA ARG A 201 12.23 13.24 -10.22
C ARG A 201 10.79 12.72 -10.27
N SER A 202 10.52 11.68 -11.05
CA SER A 202 9.20 11.06 -11.17
C SER A 202 8.68 10.52 -9.83
N ALA A 203 9.52 9.83 -9.07
CA ALA A 203 9.19 9.31 -7.74
C ALA A 203 8.89 10.44 -6.75
N SER A 204 9.66 11.53 -6.81
CA SER A 204 9.44 12.73 -5.99
C SER A 204 8.12 13.43 -6.35
N GLU A 205 7.85 13.60 -7.65
CA GLU A 205 6.59 14.16 -8.15
C GLU A 205 5.38 13.30 -7.70
N PHE A 206 5.48 11.97 -7.78
CA PHE A 206 4.46 11.06 -7.26
C PHE A 206 4.29 11.19 -5.74
N ALA A 207 5.38 11.27 -4.98
CA ALA A 207 5.33 11.43 -3.52
C ALA A 207 4.62 12.75 -3.13
N ILE A 208 4.84 13.83 -3.89
CA ILE A 208 4.11 15.09 -3.70
C ILE A 208 2.60 14.87 -3.95
N LEU A 209 2.22 14.21 -5.04
CA LEU A 209 0.81 13.94 -5.35
C LEU A 209 0.13 13.06 -4.28
N ALA A 210 0.83 12.03 -3.80
CA ALA A 210 0.29 11.02 -2.89
C ALA A 210 0.31 11.44 -1.42
N PHE A 211 1.34 12.15 -0.96
CA PHE A 211 1.55 12.46 0.47
C PHE A 211 1.41 13.94 0.81
N VAL A 212 1.43 14.85 -0.18
CA VAL A 212 1.24 16.29 0.05
C VAL A 212 -0.12 16.74 -0.47
N VAL A 213 -0.45 16.46 -1.73
CA VAL A 213 -1.72 16.93 -2.32
C VAL A 213 -2.92 16.17 -1.74
N TYR A 214 -2.86 14.85 -1.64
CA TYR A 214 -3.94 14.02 -1.09
C TYR A 214 -4.47 14.49 0.29
N PRO A 215 -3.64 14.70 1.33
CA PRO A 215 -4.15 15.12 2.64
C PRO A 215 -4.67 16.56 2.66
N LEU A 216 -4.25 17.41 1.72
CA LEU A 216 -4.75 18.78 1.58
C LEU A 216 -6.17 18.86 1.00
N LEU A 217 -6.64 17.79 0.35
CA LEU A 217 -7.98 17.78 -0.24
C LEU A 217 -9.07 17.67 0.82
N PRO A 218 -10.21 18.37 0.63
CA PRO A 218 -11.38 18.28 1.51
C PRO A 218 -11.79 16.82 1.72
N ALA A 219 -12.08 16.48 2.98
CA ALA A 219 -12.55 15.13 3.34
C ALA A 219 -14.03 14.95 3.00
N ASP A 220 -14.83 16.00 3.13
CA ASP A 220 -16.27 15.96 2.89
C ASP A 220 -16.58 16.06 1.39
N PRO A 221 -17.63 15.35 0.90
CA PRO A 221 -18.09 15.47 -0.47
C PRO A 221 -18.46 16.92 -0.82
N VAL A 222 -17.99 17.40 -1.97
CA VAL A 222 -18.33 18.73 -2.48
C VAL A 222 -19.52 18.60 -3.42
N PRO A 223 -20.66 19.29 -3.18
CA PRO A 223 -21.78 19.28 -4.10
C PRO A 223 -21.41 20.07 -5.35
N VAL A 224 -21.41 19.40 -6.50
CA VAL A 224 -21.18 20.02 -7.81
C VAL A 224 -22.37 19.73 -8.71
N SER A 225 -23.05 20.78 -9.19
CA SER A 225 -24.14 20.64 -10.14
C SER A 225 -23.60 20.54 -11.56
N VAL A 226 -23.86 19.42 -12.24
CA VAL A 226 -23.53 19.22 -13.67
C VAL A 226 -24.80 18.80 -14.39
N ALA A 227 -25.27 19.60 -15.35
CA ALA A 227 -26.47 19.32 -16.16
C ALA A 227 -27.70 18.92 -15.33
N ASP A 228 -28.06 19.77 -14.35
CA ASP A 228 -29.21 19.59 -13.45
C ASP A 228 -29.15 18.36 -12.52
N MET A 229 -28.03 17.64 -12.48
CA MET A 229 -27.73 16.62 -11.47
C MET A 229 -26.80 17.20 -10.41
N ALA A 230 -27.19 17.07 -9.14
CA ALA A 230 -26.30 17.29 -8.02
C ALA A 230 -25.39 16.07 -7.87
N LEU A 231 -24.11 16.23 -8.15
CA LEU A 231 -23.08 15.22 -7.97
C LEU A 231 -22.32 15.51 -6.68
N GLU A 232 -22.37 14.60 -5.72
CA GLU A 232 -21.53 14.69 -4.51
C GLU A 232 -20.14 14.16 -4.86
N LEU A 233 -19.22 15.08 -5.16
CA LEU A 233 -17.86 14.73 -5.55
C LEU A 233 -16.96 14.58 -4.33
N GLU A 234 -16.60 13.33 -4.03
CA GLU A 234 -15.54 12.99 -3.08
C GLU A 234 -14.17 13.28 -3.71
N LEU A 235 -13.68 14.52 -3.61
CA LEU A 235 -12.39 14.95 -4.19
C LEU A 235 -11.23 14.06 -3.75
N ARG A 236 -11.24 13.64 -2.48
CA ARG A 236 -10.22 12.75 -1.93
C ARG A 236 -10.23 11.38 -2.59
N VAL A 237 -11.40 10.81 -2.89
CA VAL A 237 -11.53 9.51 -3.57
C VAL A 237 -11.16 9.62 -5.05
N VAL A 238 -11.61 10.67 -5.73
CA VAL A 238 -11.19 10.98 -7.10
C VAL A 238 -9.67 11.04 -7.20
N TRP A 239 -9.04 11.77 -6.28
CA TRP A 239 -7.59 11.90 -6.27
C TRP A 239 -6.89 10.59 -5.92
N LEU A 240 -7.44 9.84 -4.96
CA LEU A 240 -6.92 8.52 -4.59
C LEU A 240 -6.98 7.54 -5.78
N MET A 241 -8.00 7.60 -6.62
CA MET A 241 -8.09 6.81 -7.85
C MET A 241 -6.98 7.20 -8.84
N VAL A 242 -6.71 8.50 -9.03
CA VAL A 242 -5.60 8.99 -9.87
C VAL A 242 -4.25 8.52 -9.31
N VAL A 243 -4.02 8.68 -8.01
CA VAL A 243 -2.81 8.21 -7.32
C VAL A 243 -2.67 6.69 -7.41
N THR A 244 -3.76 5.93 -7.31
CA THR A 244 -3.74 4.46 -7.41
C THR A 244 -3.37 4.02 -8.82
N VAL A 245 -3.97 4.61 -9.86
CA VAL A 245 -3.62 4.30 -11.24
C VAL A 245 -2.14 4.63 -11.52
N ALA A 246 -1.66 5.77 -11.04
CA ALA A 246 -0.25 6.14 -11.16
C ALA A 246 0.66 5.18 -10.36
N GLY A 247 0.28 4.80 -9.14
CA GLY A 247 1.03 3.89 -8.27
C GLY A 247 1.15 2.47 -8.84
N ILE A 248 0.07 1.93 -9.41
CA ILE A 248 0.09 0.65 -10.14
C ILE A 248 1.13 0.71 -11.26
N GLY A 249 1.15 1.84 -11.99
CA GLY A 249 2.15 2.07 -13.01
C GLY A 249 3.58 2.06 -12.47
N ILE A 250 3.86 2.73 -11.34
CA ILE A 250 5.22 2.83 -10.75
C ILE A 250 5.72 1.45 -10.35
N ILE A 251 4.88 0.70 -9.64
CA ILE A 251 5.18 -0.68 -9.25
C ILE A 251 5.52 -1.49 -10.49
N ASN A 252 4.73 -1.32 -11.55
CA ASN A 252 4.88 -2.05 -12.78
C ASN A 252 6.17 -1.69 -13.55
N TYR A 253 6.50 -0.41 -13.69
CA TYR A 253 7.77 0.03 -14.28
C TYR A 253 8.96 -0.53 -13.50
N ALA A 254 8.90 -0.46 -12.16
CA ALA A 254 9.93 -1.04 -11.31
C ALA A 254 10.07 -2.57 -11.50
N ILE A 255 8.96 -3.29 -11.72
CA ILE A 255 8.99 -4.71 -12.06
C ILE A 255 9.69 -4.93 -13.40
N VAL A 256 9.31 -4.22 -14.46
CA VAL A 256 9.94 -4.42 -15.78
C VAL A 256 11.44 -4.08 -15.73
N GLN A 257 11.80 -2.97 -15.09
CA GLN A 257 13.18 -2.53 -14.99
C GLN A 257 14.06 -3.49 -14.19
N ASN A 258 13.54 -4.06 -13.09
CA ASN A 258 14.30 -4.99 -12.23
C ASN A 258 14.40 -6.40 -12.82
N TYR A 259 13.35 -6.88 -13.52
CA TYR A 259 13.34 -8.24 -14.06
C TYR A 259 14.06 -8.36 -15.40
N GLY A 260 14.30 -7.24 -16.09
CA GLY A 260 14.96 -7.19 -17.40
C GLY A 260 14.13 -7.88 -18.49
N SER A 261 14.61 -7.83 -19.73
CA SER A 261 14.00 -8.31 -20.99
C SER A 261 13.78 -9.84 -21.07
N ARG A 262 13.23 -10.46 -20.01
CA ARG A 262 13.02 -11.91 -19.88
C ARG A 262 11.60 -12.30 -20.29
N GLY A 263 11.40 -12.41 -21.61
CA GLY A 263 10.31 -13.17 -22.24
C GLY A 263 8.96 -12.48 -22.34
N ILE A 264 8.10 -13.07 -23.19
CA ILE A 264 6.75 -12.58 -23.57
C ILE A 264 5.93 -12.13 -22.38
N ALA A 265 5.94 -12.91 -21.29
CA ALA A 265 5.11 -12.67 -20.13
C ALA A 265 5.47 -11.35 -19.43
N VAL A 266 6.76 -11.12 -19.21
CA VAL A 266 7.20 -9.91 -18.51
C VAL A 266 6.99 -8.69 -19.39
N THR A 267 7.32 -8.79 -20.67
CA THR A 267 7.24 -7.66 -21.61
C THR A 267 5.80 -7.32 -21.97
N GLY A 268 4.95 -8.31 -22.21
CA GLY A 268 3.56 -8.10 -22.62
C GLY A 268 2.66 -7.68 -21.46
N PHE A 269 2.68 -8.44 -20.36
CA PHE A 269 1.81 -8.17 -19.22
C PHE A 269 2.22 -6.91 -18.47
N PHE A 270 3.46 -6.88 -17.96
CA PHE A 270 3.92 -5.71 -17.22
C PHE A 270 4.13 -4.52 -18.16
N GLY A 271 4.64 -4.69 -19.38
CA GLY A 271 4.63 -3.58 -20.35
C GLY A 271 3.22 -3.00 -20.58
N GLY A 272 2.19 -3.85 -20.63
CA GLY A 272 0.81 -3.45 -20.83
C GLY A 272 0.18 -2.71 -19.65
N LEU A 273 0.61 -3.01 -18.41
CA LEU A 273 0.23 -2.27 -17.20
C LEU A 273 0.82 -0.85 -17.19
N ALA A 274 2.01 -0.64 -17.76
CA ALA A 274 2.64 0.68 -17.88
C ALA A 274 2.01 1.47 -19.03
N SER A 275 2.00 0.89 -20.23
CA SER A 275 1.42 1.49 -21.43
C SER A 275 1.09 0.42 -22.46
N SER A 276 -0.19 0.05 -22.54
CA SER A 276 -0.65 -0.94 -23.51
C SER A 276 -0.50 -0.49 -24.97
N THR A 277 -0.47 0.81 -25.25
CA THR A 277 -0.21 1.33 -26.60
C THR A 277 1.27 1.24 -26.96
N ALA A 278 2.17 1.46 -26.00
CA ALA A 278 3.60 1.26 -26.21
C ALA A 278 3.91 -0.20 -26.56
N VAL A 279 3.30 -1.16 -25.85
CA VAL A 279 3.45 -2.59 -26.19
C VAL A 279 3.03 -2.87 -27.64
N VAL A 280 1.88 -2.36 -28.09
CA VAL A 280 1.43 -2.54 -29.49
C VAL A 280 2.43 -1.92 -30.47
N GLY A 281 2.90 -0.70 -30.21
CA GLY A 281 3.90 -0.03 -31.05
C GLY A 281 5.21 -0.80 -31.15
N THR A 282 5.78 -1.21 -30.02
CA THR A 282 7.02 -2.00 -29.99
C THR A 282 6.85 -3.35 -30.71
N MET A 283 5.70 -4.00 -30.54
CA MET A 283 5.42 -5.26 -31.24
C MET A 283 5.23 -5.05 -32.75
N LEU A 284 4.66 -3.93 -33.18
CA LEU A 284 4.55 -3.58 -34.60
C LEU A 284 5.91 -3.40 -35.26
N ASP A 285 6.80 -2.65 -34.60
CA ASP A 285 8.17 -2.45 -35.08
C ASP A 285 8.93 -3.77 -35.11
N HIS A 286 8.75 -4.60 -34.07
CA HIS A 286 9.44 -5.88 -33.97
C HIS A 286 9.00 -6.88 -35.05
N VAL A 287 7.69 -7.00 -35.31
CA VAL A 287 7.16 -7.87 -36.38
C VAL A 287 7.57 -7.37 -37.76
N SER A 288 7.65 -6.05 -37.96
CA SER A 288 8.09 -5.47 -39.23
C SER A 288 9.55 -5.81 -39.54
N GLN A 289 10.41 -5.90 -38.53
CA GLN A 289 11.81 -6.29 -38.68
C GLN A 289 11.99 -7.82 -38.74
N ARG A 290 11.15 -8.58 -38.02
CA ARG A 290 11.23 -10.04 -37.91
C ARG A 290 9.83 -10.66 -38.01
N PRO A 291 9.38 -11.05 -39.22
CA PRO A 291 8.06 -11.66 -39.40
C PRO A 291 7.86 -12.95 -38.58
N ALA A 292 8.94 -13.68 -38.26
CA ALA A 292 8.91 -14.86 -37.40
C ALA A 292 8.51 -14.57 -35.93
N ALA A 293 8.48 -13.29 -35.52
CA ALA A 293 8.08 -12.88 -34.17
C ALA A 293 6.58 -12.57 -34.04
N ALA A 294 5.77 -12.78 -35.07
CA ALA A 294 4.35 -12.47 -35.05
C ALA A 294 3.57 -13.22 -33.94
N SER A 295 3.94 -14.46 -33.61
CA SER A 295 3.37 -15.23 -32.49
C SER A 295 3.67 -14.60 -31.13
N TYR A 296 4.94 -14.22 -30.91
CA TYR A 296 5.38 -13.47 -29.73
C TYR A 296 4.58 -12.18 -29.56
N ALA A 297 4.45 -11.42 -30.64
CA ALA A 297 3.76 -10.13 -30.65
C ALA A 297 2.27 -10.26 -30.34
N VAL A 298 1.58 -11.27 -30.89
CA VAL A 298 0.17 -11.56 -30.57
C VAL A 298 0.04 -11.84 -29.08
N ALA A 299 0.86 -12.74 -28.54
CA ALA A 299 0.81 -13.09 -27.13
C ALA A 299 1.11 -11.88 -26.21
N ALA A 300 2.08 -11.05 -26.57
CA ALA A 300 2.42 -9.84 -25.80
C ALA A 300 1.25 -8.84 -25.75
N ILE A 301 0.55 -8.61 -26.87
CA ILE A 301 -0.62 -7.71 -26.94
C ILE A 301 -1.78 -8.27 -26.10
N LEU A 302 -2.04 -9.57 -26.18
CA LEU A 302 -3.09 -10.21 -25.38
C LEU A 302 -2.78 -10.14 -23.87
N LEU A 303 -1.51 -10.33 -23.48
CA LEU A 303 -1.11 -10.13 -22.09
C LEU A 303 -1.23 -8.67 -21.65
N ALA A 304 -1.05 -7.70 -22.55
CA ALA A 304 -1.34 -6.30 -22.26
C ALA A 304 -2.85 -6.04 -22.06
N ASP A 305 -3.73 -6.81 -22.71
CA ASP A 305 -5.17 -6.80 -22.43
C ASP A 305 -5.49 -7.41 -21.07
N ALA A 306 -4.84 -8.51 -20.69
CA ALA A 306 -5.00 -9.13 -19.37
C ALA A 306 -4.60 -8.14 -18.26
N ALA A 307 -3.45 -7.48 -18.41
CA ALA A 307 -2.96 -6.44 -17.51
C ALA A 307 -3.96 -5.30 -17.34
N MET A 308 -4.47 -4.75 -18.45
CA MET A 308 -5.45 -3.69 -18.44
C MET A 308 -6.76 -4.10 -17.75
N ALA A 309 -7.28 -5.29 -18.07
CA ALA A 309 -8.51 -5.81 -17.47
C ALA A 309 -8.33 -6.06 -15.96
N LEU A 310 -7.17 -6.58 -15.55
CA LEU A 310 -6.84 -6.75 -14.14
C LEU A 310 -6.81 -5.41 -13.41
N ARG A 311 -6.17 -4.37 -13.98
CA ARG A 311 -6.16 -3.02 -13.41
C ARG A 311 -7.58 -2.49 -13.24
N ASN A 312 -8.43 -2.62 -14.27
CA ASN A 312 -9.82 -2.14 -14.21
C ASN A 312 -10.62 -2.90 -13.13
N LEU A 313 -10.40 -4.21 -12.99
CA LEU A 313 -10.99 -5.05 -11.96
C LEU A 313 -10.55 -4.62 -10.55
N LEU A 314 -9.26 -4.37 -10.35
CA LEU A 314 -8.72 -3.90 -9.09
C LEU A 314 -9.32 -2.55 -8.69
N ILE A 315 -9.46 -1.61 -9.64
CA ILE A 315 -10.12 -0.31 -9.39
C ILE A 315 -11.59 -0.54 -9.01
N ALA A 316 -12.31 -1.39 -9.76
CA ALA A 316 -13.72 -1.68 -9.49
C ALA A 316 -13.92 -2.27 -8.10
N ILE A 317 -13.10 -3.23 -7.65
CA ILE A 317 -13.24 -3.83 -6.31
C ILE A 317 -12.80 -2.86 -5.22
N ALA A 318 -11.59 -2.31 -5.32
CA ALA A 318 -10.97 -1.54 -4.24
C ALA A 318 -11.77 -0.28 -3.88
N PHE A 319 -12.40 0.35 -4.87
CA PHE A 319 -13.14 1.59 -4.67
C PHE A 319 -14.65 1.39 -4.51
N THR A 320 -15.18 0.16 -4.48
CA THR A 320 -16.63 -0.07 -4.25
C THR A 320 -16.96 -0.72 -2.91
N LEU A 321 -15.93 -0.97 -2.08
CA LEU A 321 -16.06 -1.61 -0.77
C LEU A 321 -17.12 -0.97 0.15
N GLU A 322 -17.22 0.36 0.17
CA GLU A 322 -18.10 1.09 1.10
C GLU A 322 -19.59 1.02 0.75
N ARG A 323 -19.93 0.88 -0.55
CA ARG A 323 -21.32 0.87 -1.01
C ARG A 323 -21.86 -0.53 -1.30
N GLY A 324 -20.98 -1.45 -1.65
CA GLY A 324 -21.30 -2.79 -2.12
C GLY A 324 -20.36 -3.14 -3.25
N ILE A 325 -19.55 -4.18 -3.03
CA ILE A 325 -18.53 -4.61 -3.98
C ILE A 325 -19.22 -4.99 -5.30
N LEU A 326 -18.70 -4.48 -6.42
CA LEU A 326 -19.14 -4.86 -7.76
C LEU A 326 -18.66 -6.28 -8.12
N PHE A 327 -19.17 -7.29 -7.41
CA PHE A 327 -18.87 -8.69 -7.70
C PHE A 327 -19.30 -9.10 -9.11
N GLU A 328 -20.34 -8.45 -9.64
CA GLU A 328 -20.79 -8.60 -11.03
C GLU A 328 -19.69 -8.28 -12.06
N ALA A 329 -18.72 -7.42 -11.73
CA ALA A 329 -17.59 -7.12 -12.61
C ALA A 329 -16.45 -8.15 -12.54
N VAL A 330 -16.42 -8.99 -11.49
CA VAL A 330 -15.34 -9.97 -11.25
C VAL A 330 -15.35 -11.06 -12.30
N VAL A 331 -16.50 -11.68 -12.53
CA VAL A 331 -16.65 -12.75 -13.53
C VAL A 331 -16.28 -12.28 -14.94
N PRO A 332 -16.85 -11.19 -15.49
CA PRO A 332 -16.59 -10.79 -16.85
C PRO A 332 -15.17 -10.25 -17.07
N LEU A 333 -14.64 -9.43 -16.16
CA LEU A 333 -13.24 -8.97 -16.27
C LEU A 333 -12.25 -10.10 -15.98
N GLY A 334 -12.56 -10.99 -15.05
CA GLY A 334 -11.79 -12.20 -14.80
C GLY A 334 -11.73 -13.11 -16.03
N ALA A 335 -12.84 -13.24 -16.77
CA ALA A 335 -12.87 -13.97 -18.03
C ALA A 335 -11.97 -13.32 -19.10
N VAL A 336 -11.92 -11.98 -19.18
CA VAL A 336 -10.98 -11.29 -20.06
C VAL A 336 -9.53 -11.55 -19.63
N VAL A 337 -9.22 -11.44 -18.33
CA VAL A 337 -7.85 -11.68 -17.81
C VAL A 337 -7.40 -13.10 -18.11
N LEU A 338 -8.18 -14.10 -17.69
CA LEU A 338 -7.85 -15.51 -17.85
C LEU A 338 -7.87 -15.94 -19.31
N GLY A 339 -8.85 -15.48 -20.08
CA GLY A 339 -8.93 -15.71 -21.52
C GLY A 339 -7.70 -15.18 -22.23
N SER A 340 -7.31 -13.93 -21.96
CA SER A 340 -6.12 -13.32 -22.57
C SER A 340 -4.85 -14.07 -22.22
N ILE A 341 -4.69 -14.51 -20.97
CA ILE A 341 -3.54 -15.33 -20.54
C ILE A 341 -3.55 -16.71 -21.23
N ALA A 342 -4.71 -17.37 -21.30
CA ALA A 342 -4.85 -18.67 -21.93
C ALA A 342 -4.52 -18.62 -23.43
N VAL A 343 -5.10 -17.66 -24.16
CA VAL A 343 -4.82 -17.46 -25.59
C VAL A 343 -3.36 -17.06 -25.81
N ALA A 344 -2.81 -16.16 -24.99
CA ALA A 344 -1.40 -15.82 -25.06
C ALA A 344 -0.52 -17.06 -24.86
N SER A 345 -0.85 -17.92 -23.90
CA SER A 345 -0.06 -19.13 -23.63
C SER A 345 -0.09 -20.16 -24.76
N TYR A 346 -1.23 -20.25 -25.48
CA TYR A 346 -1.39 -21.12 -26.64
C TYR A 346 -0.70 -20.56 -27.90
N THR A 347 -0.69 -19.23 -28.05
CA THR A 347 -0.15 -18.54 -29.24
C THR A 347 1.33 -18.18 -29.11
N ALA A 348 1.87 -18.16 -27.89
CA ALA A 348 3.22 -17.72 -27.58
C ALA A 348 4.29 -18.69 -28.09
N ASP A 349 5.28 -18.14 -28.79
CA ASP A 349 6.58 -18.76 -28.97
C ASP A 349 7.53 -18.29 -27.86
N TRP A 350 7.51 -19.01 -26.73
CA TRP A 350 8.26 -18.69 -25.51
C TRP A 350 9.79 -18.68 -25.68
N SER A 351 10.30 -19.11 -26.83
CA SER A 351 11.73 -19.15 -27.14
C SER A 351 12.31 -17.78 -27.52
N GLN A 352 11.47 -16.79 -27.87
CA GLN A 352 11.91 -15.48 -28.29
C GLN A 352 11.92 -14.48 -27.12
N THR A 353 12.77 -13.45 -27.20
CA THR A 353 12.82 -12.33 -26.25
C THR A 353 12.85 -11.02 -27.02
N VAL A 354 12.04 -10.06 -26.57
CA VAL A 354 12.00 -8.71 -27.12
C VAL A 354 12.26 -7.72 -26.00
N GLU A 355 13.20 -6.81 -26.22
CA GLU A 355 13.42 -5.70 -25.31
C GLU A 355 12.40 -4.61 -25.61
N ILE A 356 11.57 -4.27 -24.61
CA ILE A 356 10.70 -3.11 -24.69
C ILE A 356 11.42 -1.98 -23.97
N ASP A 357 11.77 -0.94 -24.73
CA ASP A 357 12.21 0.31 -24.13
C ASP A 357 10.99 1.00 -23.52
N LEU A 358 10.88 0.94 -22.20
CA LEU A 358 9.83 1.63 -21.47
C LEU A 358 10.36 3.00 -21.06
N GLU A 359 9.89 4.05 -21.70
CA GLU A 359 10.00 5.38 -21.12
C GLU A 359 9.32 5.38 -19.74
N SER A 360 9.93 6.04 -18.75
CA SER A 360 9.32 6.24 -17.44
C SER A 360 7.90 6.81 -17.63
N PRO A 361 6.84 6.01 -17.35
CA PRO A 361 5.47 6.46 -17.54
C PRO A 361 5.08 7.58 -16.57
N PHE A 362 5.94 7.86 -15.60
CA PHE A 362 5.64 8.71 -14.46
C PHE A 362 6.25 10.07 -14.67
N SER A 363 5.39 11.03 -14.91
CA SER A 363 5.67 12.43 -14.69
C SER A 363 4.40 13.03 -14.09
N LEU A 364 4.56 14.11 -13.34
CA LEU A 364 3.46 14.95 -12.89
C LEU A 364 2.52 15.27 -14.06
N LYS A 365 3.08 15.48 -15.26
CA LYS A 365 2.34 15.69 -16.50
C LYS A 365 1.44 14.51 -16.87
N ASN A 366 1.92 13.27 -16.80
CA ASN A 366 1.12 12.10 -17.14
C ASN A 366 0.02 11.82 -16.11
N ALA A 367 0.31 12.00 -14.82
CA ALA A 367 -0.69 11.85 -13.76
C ALA A 367 -1.79 12.92 -13.86
N LEU A 368 -1.42 14.19 -14.07
CA LEU A 368 -2.37 15.29 -14.30
C LEU A 368 -3.11 15.12 -15.62
N GLY A 369 -2.45 14.64 -16.68
CA GLY A 369 -3.08 14.33 -17.96
C GLY A 369 -4.13 13.23 -17.84
N PHE A 370 -3.83 12.15 -17.12
CA PHE A 370 -4.80 11.13 -16.76
C PHE A 370 -5.95 11.72 -15.95
N GLY A 371 -5.66 12.54 -14.92
CA GLY A 371 -6.67 13.23 -14.12
C GLY A 371 -7.58 14.14 -14.93
N ALA A 372 -7.03 14.84 -15.93
CA ALA A 372 -7.80 15.68 -16.84
C ALA A 372 -8.70 14.87 -17.77
N ILE A 373 -8.18 13.80 -18.39
CA ILE A 373 -8.99 12.88 -19.22
C ILE A 373 -10.09 12.26 -18.36
N PHE A 374 -9.75 11.79 -17.15
CA PHE A 374 -10.72 11.28 -16.19
C PHE A 374 -11.82 12.29 -15.88
N LEU A 375 -11.49 13.54 -15.59
CA LEU A 375 -12.47 14.58 -15.32
C LEU A 375 -13.41 14.83 -16.51
N ILE A 376 -12.85 14.91 -17.72
CA ILE A 376 -13.63 15.08 -18.96
C ILE A 376 -14.59 13.92 -19.14
N VAL A 377 -14.10 12.68 -18.98
CA VAL A 377 -14.88 11.46 -19.12
C VAL A 377 -15.98 11.37 -18.06
N LEU A 378 -15.69 11.76 -16.82
CA LEU A 378 -16.66 11.80 -15.74
C LEU A 378 -17.79 12.77 -16.03
N VAL A 379 -17.46 14.00 -16.46
CA VAL A 379 -18.45 15.02 -16.84
C VAL A 379 -19.26 14.53 -18.03
N ALA A 380 -18.61 14.01 -19.08
CA ALA A 380 -19.29 13.47 -20.25
C ALA A 380 -20.23 12.32 -19.88
N SER A 381 -19.80 11.40 -19.01
CA SER A 381 -20.61 10.27 -18.55
C SER A 381 -21.81 10.73 -17.71
N THR A 382 -21.62 11.74 -16.87
CA THR A 382 -22.68 12.36 -16.06
C THR A 382 -23.71 13.03 -16.95
N VAL A 383 -23.27 13.87 -17.89
CA VAL A 383 -24.14 14.57 -18.85
C VAL A 383 -24.85 13.59 -19.76
N GLY A 384 -24.13 12.57 -20.26
CA GLY A 384 -24.69 11.50 -21.08
C GLY A 384 -25.78 10.74 -20.34
N LYS A 385 -25.54 10.43 -19.05
CA LYS A 385 -26.54 9.80 -18.18
C LYS A 385 -27.75 10.70 -17.95
N ALA A 386 -27.55 12.00 -17.77
CA ALA A 386 -28.61 12.96 -17.51
C ALA A 386 -29.54 13.17 -18.71
N GLN A 387 -28.96 13.36 -19.90
CA GLN A 387 -29.70 13.72 -21.11
C GLN A 387 -30.26 12.51 -21.86
N PHE A 388 -29.52 11.39 -21.87
CA PHE A 388 -29.86 10.20 -22.68
C PHE A 388 -30.00 8.92 -21.85
N GLY A 389 -30.11 9.05 -20.52
CA GLY A 389 -30.29 7.93 -19.61
C GLY A 389 -29.12 6.94 -19.66
N THR A 390 -29.40 5.66 -19.39
CA THR A 390 -28.38 4.61 -19.38
C THR A 390 -27.67 4.44 -20.72
N GLY A 391 -28.36 4.67 -21.85
CA GLY A 391 -27.77 4.59 -23.18
C GLY A 391 -26.68 5.65 -23.42
N GLY A 392 -26.87 6.88 -22.94
CA GLY A 392 -25.86 7.94 -23.03
C GLY A 392 -24.60 7.64 -22.22
N LEU A 393 -24.76 7.01 -21.05
CA LEU A 393 -23.64 6.55 -20.26
C LEU A 393 -22.86 5.43 -20.97
N TYR A 394 -23.54 4.49 -21.61
CA TYR A 394 -22.88 3.44 -22.38
C TYR A 394 -22.13 3.99 -23.59
N LEU A 395 -22.72 4.93 -24.33
CA LEU A 395 -22.05 5.58 -25.45
C LEU A 395 -20.79 6.33 -24.99
N THR A 396 -20.90 7.11 -23.91
CA THR A 396 -19.76 7.83 -23.35
C THR A 396 -18.69 6.88 -22.80
N ALA A 397 -19.06 5.75 -22.21
CA ALA A 397 -18.13 4.71 -21.77
C ALA A 397 -17.37 4.09 -22.95
N VAL A 398 -18.04 3.81 -24.08
CA VAL A 398 -17.38 3.33 -25.31
C VAL A 398 -16.41 4.37 -25.83
N LEU A 399 -16.86 5.61 -26.06
CA LEU A 399 -16.03 6.68 -26.61
C LEU A 399 -14.82 6.98 -25.72
N SER A 400 -15.03 7.00 -24.41
CA SER A 400 -13.97 7.24 -23.43
C SER A 400 -13.02 6.05 -23.31
N GLY A 401 -13.52 4.83 -23.45
CA GLY A 401 -12.71 3.61 -23.49
C GLY A 401 -11.73 3.57 -24.67
N LEU A 402 -12.06 4.23 -25.78
CA LEU A 402 -11.14 4.40 -26.91
C LEU A 402 -9.91 5.24 -26.53
N ALA A 403 -10.10 6.25 -25.66
CA ALA A 403 -9.03 7.11 -25.20
C ALA A 403 -8.29 6.54 -23.98
N SER A 404 -9.04 6.08 -22.97
CA SER A 404 -8.51 5.50 -21.73
C SER A 404 -9.57 4.66 -21.03
N SER A 405 -9.40 3.33 -21.10
CA SER A 405 -10.23 2.39 -20.34
C SER A 405 -10.15 2.63 -18.83
N GLY A 406 -9.03 3.13 -18.32
CA GLY A 406 -8.85 3.46 -16.90
C GLY A 406 -9.72 4.64 -16.50
N ALA A 407 -9.69 5.74 -17.26
CA ALA A 407 -10.52 6.92 -17.00
C ALA A 407 -12.03 6.59 -17.06
N ALA A 408 -12.43 5.79 -18.06
CA ALA A 408 -13.80 5.32 -18.19
C ALA A 408 -14.24 4.41 -17.03
N THR A 409 -13.38 3.45 -16.64
CA THR A 409 -13.64 2.56 -15.50
C THR A 409 -13.79 3.36 -14.20
N THR A 410 -12.82 4.23 -13.91
CA THR A 410 -12.85 5.07 -12.72
C THR A 410 -14.09 5.96 -12.68
N SER A 411 -14.53 6.48 -13.83
CA SER A 411 -15.74 7.31 -13.92
C SER A 411 -17.00 6.50 -13.63
N ALA A 412 -17.12 5.30 -14.19
CA ALA A 412 -18.24 4.39 -13.91
C ALA A 412 -18.28 3.99 -12.42
N VAL A 413 -17.12 3.70 -11.82
CA VAL A 413 -17.00 3.39 -10.39
C VAL A 413 -17.42 4.59 -9.53
N LEU A 414 -17.02 5.81 -9.88
CA LEU A 414 -17.40 7.00 -9.13
C LEU A 414 -18.91 7.28 -9.21
N LEU A 415 -19.51 7.15 -10.40
CA LEU A 415 -20.96 7.28 -10.56
C LEU A 415 -21.73 6.21 -9.78
N TYR A 416 -21.19 4.99 -9.71
CA TYR A 416 -21.75 3.92 -8.88
C TYR A 416 -21.64 4.26 -7.40
N ARG A 417 -20.49 4.74 -6.92
CA ARG A 417 -20.30 5.17 -5.52
C ARG A 417 -21.24 6.31 -5.14
N GLY A 418 -21.38 7.31 -6.01
CA GLY A 418 -22.08 8.58 -5.71
C GLY A 418 -23.60 8.59 -5.84
N GLY A 419 -24.23 7.52 -6.32
CA GLY A 419 -25.70 7.39 -6.27
C GLY A 419 -26.33 7.14 -7.62
N VAL A 420 -25.59 7.51 -8.65
CA VAL A 420 -26.15 7.90 -9.96
C VAL A 420 -26.51 6.67 -10.80
N VAL A 421 -25.81 5.55 -10.59
CA VAL A 421 -26.03 4.31 -11.32
C VAL A 421 -26.03 3.09 -10.39
N GLY A 422 -26.79 2.06 -10.78
CA GLY A 422 -26.76 0.75 -10.14
C GLY A 422 -25.55 -0.09 -10.55
N SER A 423 -25.38 -1.24 -9.89
CA SER A 423 -24.25 -2.17 -10.11
C SER A 423 -24.20 -2.64 -11.57
N ASP A 424 -25.33 -3.12 -12.11
CA ASP A 424 -25.41 -3.62 -13.49
C ASP A 424 -24.94 -2.58 -14.51
N THR A 425 -25.41 -1.33 -14.36
CA THR A 425 -25.07 -0.23 -15.28
C THR A 425 -23.59 0.11 -15.20
N ALA A 426 -23.02 0.14 -13.99
CA ALA A 426 -21.60 0.40 -13.81
C ALA A 426 -20.75 -0.73 -14.39
N THR A 427 -21.13 -1.98 -14.14
CA THR A 427 -20.47 -3.17 -14.68
C THR A 427 -20.46 -3.14 -16.20
N ILE A 428 -21.62 -2.94 -16.85
CA ILE A 428 -21.72 -2.87 -18.31
C ILE A 428 -20.87 -1.73 -18.87
N ALA A 429 -20.86 -0.57 -18.24
CA ALA A 429 -20.03 0.56 -18.68
C ALA A 429 -18.53 0.22 -18.63
N ILE A 430 -18.06 -0.44 -17.58
CA ILE A 430 -16.67 -0.89 -17.45
C ILE A 430 -16.32 -1.92 -18.53
N LEU A 431 -17.24 -2.84 -18.83
CA LEU A 431 -17.06 -3.83 -19.89
C LEU A 431 -17.01 -3.21 -21.28
N LEU A 432 -17.91 -2.26 -21.58
CA LEU A 432 -17.90 -1.52 -22.83
C LEU A 432 -16.61 -0.70 -23.01
N ALA A 433 -16.13 -0.05 -21.95
CA ALA A 433 -14.86 0.67 -21.98
C ALA A 433 -13.66 -0.26 -22.20
N THR A 434 -13.69 -1.45 -21.57
CA THR A 434 -12.66 -2.48 -21.74
C THR A 434 -12.66 -3.04 -23.17
N ALA A 435 -13.85 -3.36 -23.70
CA ALA A 435 -14.03 -3.83 -25.07
C ALA A 435 -13.57 -2.81 -26.10
N ALA A 436 -13.95 -1.54 -25.93
CA ALA A 436 -13.51 -0.44 -26.78
C ALA A 436 -11.97 -0.34 -26.83
N SER A 437 -11.30 -0.49 -25.69
CA SER A 437 -9.84 -0.44 -25.63
C SER A 437 -9.16 -1.64 -26.29
N ILE A 438 -9.72 -2.85 -26.17
CA ILE A 438 -9.26 -4.05 -26.89
C ILE A 438 -9.39 -3.83 -28.41
N VAL A 439 -10.53 -3.29 -28.86
CA VAL A 439 -10.76 -2.97 -30.28
C VAL A 439 -9.75 -1.95 -30.79
N VAL A 440 -9.42 -0.91 -30.01
CA VAL A 440 -8.38 0.06 -30.39
C VAL A 440 -7.03 -0.62 -30.59
N LYS A 441 -6.61 -1.50 -29.68
CA LYS A 441 -5.32 -2.21 -29.82
C LYS A 441 -5.30 -3.12 -31.04
N ALA A 442 -6.37 -3.87 -31.29
CA ALA A 442 -6.51 -4.66 -32.51
C ALA A 442 -6.46 -3.78 -33.77
N ALA A 443 -7.16 -2.64 -33.77
CA ALA A 443 -7.16 -1.70 -34.89
C ALA A 443 -5.77 -1.10 -35.16
N LEU A 444 -5.01 -0.77 -34.11
CA LEU A 444 -3.62 -0.29 -34.24
C LEU A 444 -2.74 -1.32 -34.95
N THR A 445 -2.99 -2.62 -34.78
CA THR A 445 -2.21 -3.65 -35.47
C THR A 445 -2.43 -3.72 -36.98
N LEU A 446 -3.53 -3.15 -37.49
CA LEU A 446 -3.81 -3.07 -38.93
C LEU A 446 -2.80 -2.20 -39.69
N ALA A 447 -2.05 -1.34 -38.98
CA ALA A 447 -0.95 -0.58 -39.55
C ALA A 447 0.30 -1.44 -39.84
N SER A 448 0.35 -2.69 -39.36
CA SER A 448 1.47 -3.60 -39.63
C SER A 448 1.56 -3.95 -41.12
N PRO A 449 2.77 -4.05 -41.69
CA PRO A 449 2.99 -4.67 -42.99
C PRO A 449 2.54 -6.13 -43.05
N ASP A 450 2.58 -6.86 -41.93
CA ASP A 450 2.18 -8.27 -41.85
C ASP A 450 0.67 -8.41 -41.60
N ARG A 451 -0.08 -8.71 -42.66
CA ARG A 451 -1.53 -8.94 -42.59
C ARG A 451 -1.91 -10.17 -41.78
N SER A 452 -1.05 -11.19 -41.71
CA SER A 452 -1.30 -12.40 -40.93
C SER A 452 -1.22 -12.13 -39.43
N PHE A 453 -0.32 -11.22 -39.02
CA PHE A 453 -0.22 -10.74 -37.65
C PHE A 453 -1.48 -9.96 -37.25
N ALA A 454 -1.84 -8.95 -38.04
CA ALA A 454 -3.01 -8.10 -37.75
C ALA A 454 -4.33 -8.90 -37.72
N PHE A 455 -4.49 -9.86 -38.65
CA PHE A 455 -5.64 -10.76 -38.65
C PHE A 455 -5.69 -11.65 -37.41
N ARG A 456 -4.55 -12.23 -36.99
CA ARG A 456 -4.47 -13.06 -35.78
C ARG A 456 -4.83 -12.27 -34.52
N VAL A 457 -4.30 -11.06 -34.35
CA VAL A 457 -4.66 -10.21 -33.20
C VAL A 457 -6.15 -9.92 -33.21
N THR A 458 -6.70 -9.46 -34.33
CA THR A 458 -8.14 -9.15 -34.45
C THR A 458 -9.02 -10.36 -34.16
N MET A 459 -8.67 -11.53 -34.71
CA MET A 459 -9.41 -12.78 -34.51
C MET A 459 -9.40 -13.18 -33.03
N TRP A 460 -8.24 -13.17 -32.38
CA TRP A 460 -8.15 -13.52 -30.96
C TRP A 460 -8.83 -12.50 -30.06
N SER A 461 -8.72 -11.20 -30.34
CA SER A 461 -9.47 -10.17 -29.62
C SER A 461 -10.99 -10.36 -29.76
N LEU A 462 -11.50 -10.74 -30.94
CA LEU A 462 -12.92 -11.06 -31.14
C LEU A 462 -13.34 -12.31 -30.38
N ILE A 463 -12.52 -13.36 -30.40
CA ILE A 463 -12.77 -14.60 -29.62
C ILE A 463 -12.82 -14.28 -28.12
N LEU A 464 -11.91 -13.43 -27.63
CA LEU A 464 -11.87 -13.00 -26.23
C LEU A 464 -13.13 -12.22 -25.84
N LEU A 465 -13.56 -11.26 -26.66
CA LEU A 465 -14.78 -10.48 -26.39
C LEU A 465 -16.03 -11.36 -26.44
N ALA A 466 -16.11 -12.29 -27.39
CA ALA A 466 -17.21 -13.25 -27.49
C ALA A 466 -17.23 -14.21 -26.29
N GLY A 467 -16.07 -14.75 -25.91
CA GLY A 467 -15.92 -15.64 -24.76
C GLY A 467 -16.26 -14.95 -23.44
N ALA A 468 -15.74 -13.75 -23.21
CA ALA A 468 -16.07 -12.95 -22.03
C ALA A 468 -17.58 -12.64 -21.97
N SER A 469 -18.18 -12.24 -23.09
CA SER A 469 -19.63 -12.02 -23.19
C SER A 469 -20.42 -13.28 -22.87
N ALA A 470 -20.03 -14.44 -23.41
CA ALA A 470 -20.71 -15.71 -23.16
C ALA A 470 -20.61 -16.14 -21.68
N VAL A 471 -19.44 -16.01 -21.06
CA VAL A 471 -19.25 -16.28 -19.63
C VAL A 471 -20.09 -15.34 -18.78
N THR A 472 -20.17 -14.06 -19.17
CA THR A 472 -21.00 -13.07 -18.48
C THR A 472 -22.48 -13.49 -18.52
N VAL A 473 -23.00 -13.79 -19.72
CA VAL A 473 -24.38 -14.22 -19.90
C VAL A 473 -24.67 -15.49 -19.09
N ALA A 474 -23.78 -16.48 -19.15
CA ALA A 474 -23.94 -17.73 -18.42
C ALA A 474 -23.90 -17.57 -16.89
N ALA A 475 -23.18 -16.57 -16.37
CA ALA A 475 -23.13 -16.28 -14.94
C ALA A 475 -24.33 -15.45 -14.45
N THR A 476 -25.05 -14.78 -15.36
CA THR A 476 -26.23 -13.96 -15.06
C THR A 476 -27.57 -14.67 -15.28
N LEU A 477 -27.57 -15.83 -15.95
CA LEU A 477 -28.71 -16.74 -16.11
C LEU A 477 -28.78 -17.69 -14.92
#